data_AF-A0A7M2CAA9-F1
#
_entry.id   AF-A0A7M2CAA9-F1
#
_cell.length_a   1.000
_cell.length_b   1.000
_cell.length_c   1.000
_cell.angle_alpha   90.00
_cell.angle_beta   90.00
_cell.angle_gamma   90.00
#
_symmetry.space_group_name_H-M   'P 1'
#
loop_
_entity.id
_entity.type
_entity.pdbx_description
1 polymer ?
#
loop_
_entity_poly.entity_id
_entity_poly.type
_entity_poly.pdbx_seq_one_letter_code
_entity_poly.pdbx_strand_id
1 'polypeptide(L)'
;MTTPKHLWEYEHPYYCEHGNFYSRGLATGYESWAEFTQPVEYDRSGPRLTQTGTLLHSGDPDLNCLFRWDWRAMHLEYPEDYPDGAEQHYLDLFFMMQGKPYNQSVRIKVTPEDEPAIREWLAGRAQTMRAMWQPFL
;
A
#
# COMPACT_ATOMS: atom_id res chain seq x y z
N MET A 1 -2.30 -22.84 -20.29
CA MET A 1 -1.82 -22.08 -19.10
C MET A 1 -2.62 -20.81 -19.06
N THR A 2 -3.39 -20.56 -18.01
CA THR A 2 -4.13 -19.30 -17.84
C THR A 2 -3.14 -18.20 -17.50
N THR A 3 -3.21 -17.08 -18.23
CA THR A 3 -2.47 -15.86 -17.89
C THR A 3 -2.80 -15.46 -16.44
N PRO A 4 -1.81 -15.14 -15.59
CA PRO A 4 -2.08 -14.68 -14.25
C PRO A 4 -2.91 -13.40 -14.31
N LYS A 5 -3.97 -13.35 -13.50
CA LYS A 5 -4.78 -12.14 -13.35
C LYS A 5 -3.93 -10.96 -12.88
N HIS A 6 -4.21 -9.79 -13.42
CA HIS A 6 -3.67 -8.53 -12.94
C HIS A 6 -4.09 -8.28 -11.50
N LEU A 7 -3.27 -7.55 -10.74
CA LEU A 7 -3.56 -7.27 -9.32
C LEU A 7 -4.87 -6.50 -9.11
N TRP A 8 -5.24 -5.62 -10.04
CA TRP A 8 -6.52 -4.88 -10.00
C TRP A 8 -7.75 -5.70 -10.39
N GLU A 9 -7.59 -6.96 -10.79
CA GLU A 9 -8.72 -7.88 -11.06
C GLU A 9 -9.12 -8.69 -9.82
N TYR A 10 -8.43 -8.51 -8.68
CA TYR A 10 -8.77 -9.17 -7.43
C TYR A 10 -9.69 -8.30 -6.58
N GLU A 11 -10.86 -8.84 -6.25
CA GLU A 11 -11.82 -8.22 -5.34
C GLU A 11 -11.72 -8.84 -3.94
N HIS A 12 -11.53 -8.00 -2.92
CA HIS A 12 -11.53 -8.44 -1.53
C HIS A 12 -12.91 -8.24 -0.88
N PRO A 13 -13.32 -9.14 0.05
CA PRO A 13 -14.58 -8.98 0.76
C PRO A 13 -14.63 -7.68 1.57
N TYR A 14 -15.73 -6.93 1.41
CA TYR A 14 -16.00 -5.64 2.05
C TYR A 14 -14.93 -4.57 1.75
N TYR A 15 -15.23 -3.28 1.94
CA TYR A 15 -14.23 -2.22 1.77
C TYR A 15 -13.48 -1.95 3.09
N CYS A 16 -12.28 -1.39 3.02
CA CYS A 16 -11.58 -0.89 4.20
C CYS A 16 -11.49 0.64 4.12
N GLU A 17 -11.86 1.33 5.19
CA GLU A 17 -11.85 2.79 5.24
C GLU A 17 -10.42 3.31 5.43
N HIS A 18 -10.12 4.45 4.80
CA HIS A 18 -8.82 5.09 4.94
C HIS A 18 -8.66 5.79 6.30
N GLY A 19 -7.45 5.71 6.84
CA GLY A 19 -7.08 6.37 8.08
C GLY A 19 -7.60 5.65 9.32
N ASN A 20 -7.74 6.40 10.41
CA ASN A 20 -8.16 5.88 11.70
C ASN A 20 -9.17 6.84 12.31
N PHE A 21 -10.31 6.33 12.76
CA PHE A 21 -11.38 7.15 13.33
C PHE A 21 -10.94 7.94 14.58
N TYR A 22 -10.07 7.36 15.40
CA TYR A 22 -9.62 7.92 16.67
C TYR A 22 -8.33 8.76 16.57
N SER A 23 -7.66 8.77 15.42
CA SER A 23 -6.40 9.49 15.24
C SER A 23 -6.27 10.07 13.83
N ARG A 24 -5.97 11.36 13.76
CA ARG A 24 -5.74 12.08 12.50
C ARG A 24 -4.36 11.75 11.92
N GLY A 25 -4.19 12.00 10.62
CA GLY A 25 -2.88 11.89 9.95
C GLY A 25 -2.41 10.46 9.68
N LEU A 26 -3.27 9.46 9.86
CA LEU A 26 -2.97 8.04 9.59
C LEU A 26 -3.44 7.60 8.19
N ALA A 27 -3.71 8.56 7.32
CA ALA A 27 -3.93 8.37 5.89
C ALA A 27 -2.93 9.25 5.13
N THR A 28 -2.10 8.65 4.29
CA THR A 28 -1.05 9.36 3.53
C THR A 28 -1.15 9.02 2.05
N GLY A 29 -0.98 10.02 1.19
CA GLY A 29 -0.90 9.84 -0.26
C GLY A 29 0.55 9.83 -0.74
N TYR A 30 0.83 9.04 -1.77
CA TYR A 30 2.08 9.05 -2.54
C TYR A 30 1.76 9.20 -4.03
N GLU A 31 2.58 9.97 -4.73
CA GLU A 31 2.39 10.32 -6.14
C GLU A 31 2.95 9.27 -7.11
N SER A 32 3.73 8.31 -6.60
CA SER A 32 4.24 7.18 -7.39
C SER A 32 4.66 6.00 -6.50
N TRP A 33 4.76 4.81 -7.09
CA TRP A 33 5.42 3.67 -6.43
C TRP A 33 6.88 3.99 -6.06
N ALA A 34 7.61 4.70 -6.92
CA ALA A 34 8.98 5.14 -6.65
C ALA A 34 9.10 6.00 -5.37
N GLU A 35 8.16 6.92 -5.15
CA GLU A 35 8.11 7.73 -3.93
C GLU A 35 7.84 6.89 -2.68
N PHE A 36 6.88 5.96 -2.76
CA PHE A 36 6.56 5.07 -1.64
C PHE A 36 7.73 4.15 -1.26
N THR A 37 8.50 3.70 -2.25
CA THR A 37 9.64 2.81 -2.03
C THR A 37 10.92 3.52 -1.60
N GLN A 38 10.93 4.87 -1.57
CA GLN A 38 12.10 5.65 -1.21
C GLN A 38 12.64 5.22 0.17
N PRO A 39 13.94 4.89 0.27
CA PRO A 39 14.58 4.55 1.54
C PRO A 39 14.43 5.67 2.56
N VAL A 40 14.32 5.29 3.83
CA VAL A 40 14.25 6.27 4.91
C VAL A 40 15.63 6.87 5.14
N GLU A 41 15.73 8.18 4.97
CA GLU A 41 16.92 8.93 5.34
C GLU A 41 16.58 9.96 6.42
N TYR A 42 17.58 10.28 7.23
CA TYR A 42 17.47 11.23 8.32
C TYR A 42 18.48 12.35 8.12
N ASP A 43 18.00 13.55 7.83
CA ASP A 43 18.82 14.75 7.83
C ASP A 43 18.84 15.36 9.24
N ARG A 44 20.05 15.50 9.78
CA ARG A 44 20.34 16.07 11.10
C ARG A 44 21.11 17.40 11.01
N SER A 45 21.30 17.94 9.81
CA SER A 45 22.04 19.19 9.59
C SER A 45 21.30 20.42 10.13
N GLY A 46 19.97 20.36 10.21
CA GLY A 46 19.12 21.43 10.73
C GLY A 46 18.78 21.29 12.22
N PRO A 47 18.05 22.28 12.79
CA PRO A 47 17.62 22.28 14.19
C PRO A 47 16.52 21.23 14.49
N ARG A 48 15.97 20.58 13.45
CA ARG A 48 14.98 19.51 13.56
C ARG A 48 15.44 18.32 12.72
N LEU A 49 15.19 17.13 13.24
CA LEU A 49 15.34 15.89 12.48
C LEU A 49 14.32 15.89 11.34
N THR A 50 14.81 15.83 10.11
CA THR A 50 13.96 15.67 8.92
C THR A 50 14.07 14.23 8.44
N GLN A 51 12.94 13.58 8.22
CA GLN A 51 12.87 12.24 7.64
C GLN A 51 12.38 12.34 6.20
N THR A 52 13.06 11.67 5.28
CA THR A 52 12.57 11.39 3.92
C THR A 52 12.19 9.92 3.80
N GLY A 53 11.36 9.57 2.80
CA GLY A 53 10.88 8.19 2.61
C GLY A 53 9.96 7.68 3.73
N THR A 54 9.66 6.38 3.69
CA THR A 54 8.74 5.74 4.65
C THR A 54 9.21 4.38 5.15
N LEU A 55 9.01 4.14 6.45
CA LEU A 55 9.26 2.84 7.07
C LEU A 55 8.18 1.81 6.74
N LEU A 56 7.05 2.22 6.14
CA LEU A 56 6.00 1.28 5.73
C LEU A 56 6.47 0.34 4.62
N HIS A 57 7.35 0.81 3.73
CA HIS A 57 7.93 0.00 2.67
C HIS A 57 9.15 -0.82 3.13
N SER A 58 10.09 -0.15 3.81
CA SER A 58 11.45 -0.67 4.10
C SER A 58 11.68 -1.11 5.54
N GLY A 59 10.77 -0.76 6.46
CA GLY A 59 10.86 -1.14 7.86
C GLY A 59 10.41 -2.58 8.11
N ASP A 60 10.54 -2.98 9.36
CA ASP A 60 10.17 -4.31 9.85
C ASP A 60 8.71 -4.66 9.47
N PRO A 61 8.45 -5.79 8.81
CA PRO A 61 7.13 -6.18 8.37
C PRO A 61 6.18 -6.62 9.50
N ASP A 62 6.71 -7.01 10.65
CA ASP A 62 5.89 -7.35 11.82
C ASP A 62 5.39 -6.07 12.50
N LEU A 63 6.26 -5.05 12.58
CA LEU A 63 5.87 -3.72 13.12
C LEU A 63 4.92 -2.96 12.18
N ASN A 64 5.09 -3.13 10.86
CA ASN A 64 4.26 -2.55 9.81
C ASN A 64 3.44 -3.65 9.13
N CYS A 65 2.56 -4.28 9.91
CA CYS A 65 1.80 -5.44 9.46
C CYS A 65 0.78 -5.05 8.38
N LEU A 66 1.09 -5.32 7.12
CA LEU A 66 0.14 -5.16 6.01
C LEU A 66 -0.93 -6.24 6.09
N PHE A 67 -2.15 -5.86 6.43
CA PHE A 67 -3.26 -6.82 6.54
C PHE A 67 -4.20 -6.81 5.35
N ARG A 68 -4.15 -5.77 4.51
CA ARG A 68 -4.96 -5.66 3.31
C ARG A 68 -4.28 -4.75 2.28
N TRP A 69 -4.51 -5.05 1.02
CA TRP A 69 -4.21 -4.20 -0.12
C TRP A 69 -5.42 -4.19 -1.05
N ASP A 70 -5.62 -3.11 -1.80
CA ASP A 70 -6.61 -3.04 -2.87
C ASP A 70 -6.00 -2.25 -4.03
N TRP A 71 -5.98 -2.82 -5.24
CA TRP A 71 -5.58 -2.10 -6.45
C TRP A 71 -6.82 -1.76 -7.26
N ARG A 72 -7.08 -0.47 -7.45
CA ARG A 72 -8.19 0.04 -8.25
C ARG A 72 -7.73 0.64 -9.57
N ALA A 73 -8.32 0.18 -10.66
CA ALA A 73 -8.18 0.78 -11.98
C ALA A 73 -9.40 1.69 -12.21
N MET A 74 -9.27 2.97 -11.85
CA MET A 74 -10.41 3.90 -11.77
C MET A 74 -11.13 4.07 -13.11
N HIS A 75 -10.39 4.06 -14.21
CA HIS A 75 -10.93 4.15 -15.57
C HIS A 75 -11.76 2.92 -15.99
N LEU A 76 -11.57 1.77 -15.32
CA LEU A 76 -12.41 0.57 -15.51
C LEU A 76 -13.62 0.58 -14.58
N GLU A 77 -13.47 1.10 -13.36
CA GLU A 77 -14.55 1.18 -12.36
C GLU A 77 -15.57 2.29 -12.67
N TYR A 78 -15.09 3.45 -13.16
CA TYR A 78 -15.88 4.66 -13.41
C TYR A 78 -15.60 5.21 -14.82
N PRO A 79 -15.89 4.46 -15.89
CA PRO A 79 -15.53 4.83 -17.26
C PRO A 79 -16.07 6.20 -17.70
N GLU A 80 -17.18 6.66 -17.13
CA GLU A 80 -17.78 7.98 -17.38
C GLU A 80 -16.90 9.16 -16.94
N ASP A 81 -16.04 8.96 -15.95
CA ASP A 81 -15.11 9.99 -15.43
C ASP A 81 -13.82 10.07 -16.28
N TYR A 82 -13.61 9.09 -17.17
CA TYR A 82 -12.42 8.97 -18.04
C TYR A 82 -12.81 8.84 -19.53
N PRO A 83 -13.56 9.82 -20.09
CA PRO A 83 -14.10 9.73 -21.45
C PRO A 83 -13.02 9.79 -22.55
N ASP A 84 -11.81 10.25 -22.22
CA ASP A 84 -10.64 10.27 -23.09
C ASP A 84 -9.80 8.99 -23.03
N GLY A 85 -10.20 8.03 -22.19
CA GLY A 85 -9.46 6.79 -21.95
C GLY A 85 -8.20 6.98 -21.11
N ALA A 86 -8.06 8.09 -20.38
CA ALA A 86 -6.94 8.28 -19.47
C ALA A 86 -6.91 7.18 -18.40
N GLU A 87 -5.82 6.41 -18.37
CA GLU A 87 -5.64 5.37 -17.36
C GLU A 87 -5.24 5.99 -16.03
N GLN A 88 -6.03 5.72 -14.99
CA GLN A 88 -5.69 6.08 -13.62
C GLN A 88 -5.82 4.87 -12.71
N HIS A 89 -4.75 4.59 -11.95
CA HIS A 89 -4.71 3.50 -10.99
C HIS A 89 -4.26 3.97 -9.61
N TYR A 90 -4.81 3.33 -8.58
CA TYR A 90 -4.43 3.51 -7.19
C TYR A 90 -4.18 2.17 -6.51
N LEU A 91 -3.10 2.10 -5.74
CA LEU A 91 -2.85 1.02 -4.80
C LEU A 91 -3.09 1.56 -3.38
N ASP A 92 -4.10 1.00 -2.73
CA ASP A 92 -4.41 1.26 -1.33
C ASP A 92 -3.82 0.14 -0.47
N LEU A 93 -3.06 0.53 0.56
CA LEU A 93 -2.42 -0.41 1.49
C LEU A 93 -2.83 -0.08 2.92
N PHE A 94 -3.17 -1.12 3.68
CA PHE A 94 -3.68 -0.98 5.05
C PHE A 94 -2.82 -1.77 6.03
N PHE A 95 -2.31 -1.06 7.01
CA PHE A 95 -1.36 -1.54 8.00
C PHE A 95 -1.98 -1.53 9.39
N MET A 96 -1.65 -2.56 10.17
CA MET A 96 -1.81 -2.57 11.61
C MET A 96 -0.45 -2.32 12.25
N MET A 97 -0.35 -1.28 13.07
CA MET A 97 0.91 -0.94 13.73
C MET A 97 1.02 -1.74 15.04
N GLN A 98 1.62 -2.93 15.00
CA GLN A 98 1.49 -3.87 16.12
C GLN A 98 2.08 -3.35 17.45
N GLY A 99 3.15 -2.55 17.40
CA GLY A 99 3.75 -1.93 18.59
C GLY A 99 2.95 -0.74 19.17
N LYS A 100 1.96 -0.23 18.43
CA LYS A 100 1.09 0.87 18.86
C LYS A 100 -0.28 0.67 18.19
N PRO A 101 -1.33 0.23 18.90
CA PRO A 101 -2.51 -0.41 18.32
C PRO A 101 -3.42 0.58 17.56
N TYR A 102 -2.94 1.06 16.41
CA TYR A 102 -3.67 1.88 15.45
C TYR A 102 -3.45 1.32 14.06
N ASN A 103 -4.47 1.49 13.21
CA ASN A 103 -4.35 1.22 11.79
C ASN A 103 -3.85 2.48 11.06
N GLN A 104 -3.07 2.26 10.01
CA GLN A 104 -2.60 3.30 9.11
C GLN A 104 -2.86 2.84 7.68
N SER A 105 -3.29 3.76 6.82
CA SER A 105 -3.49 3.48 5.40
C SER A 105 -2.64 4.39 4.54
N VAL A 106 -2.22 3.91 3.38
CA VAL A 106 -1.64 4.76 2.35
C VAL A 106 -2.34 4.53 1.03
N ARG A 107 -2.42 5.58 0.21
CA ARG A 107 -2.87 5.52 -1.18
C ARG A 107 -1.72 5.92 -2.07
N ILE A 108 -1.40 5.10 -3.06
CA ILE A 108 -0.26 5.29 -3.94
C ILE A 108 -0.79 5.37 -5.37
N LYS A 109 -0.44 6.42 -6.11
CA LYS A 109 -0.63 6.43 -7.57
C LYS A 109 0.35 5.43 -8.19
N VAL A 110 -0.15 4.53 -9.01
CA VAL A 110 0.65 3.47 -9.65
C VAL A 110 0.26 3.38 -11.12
N THR A 111 1.06 2.67 -11.90
CA THR A 111 0.73 2.32 -13.30
C THR A 111 0.75 0.79 -13.49
N PRO A 112 0.20 0.25 -14.60
CA PRO A 112 0.33 -1.17 -14.92
C PRO A 112 1.78 -1.67 -14.94
N GLU A 113 2.74 -0.82 -15.30
CA GLU A 113 4.17 -1.16 -15.33
C GLU A 113 4.77 -1.39 -13.93
N ASP A 114 4.17 -0.84 -12.88
CA ASP A 114 4.61 -1.07 -11.49
C ASP A 114 4.23 -2.47 -10.98
N GLU A 115 3.31 -3.16 -11.67
CA GLU A 115 2.70 -4.40 -11.17
C GLU A 115 3.71 -5.50 -10.80
N PRO A 116 4.77 -5.77 -11.58
CA PRO A 116 5.74 -6.80 -11.20
C PRO A 116 6.42 -6.51 -9.85
N ALA A 117 6.80 -5.26 -9.61
CA ALA A 117 7.47 -4.85 -8.36
C ALA A 117 6.49 -4.87 -7.17
N ILE A 118 5.26 -4.40 -7.37
CA ILE A 118 4.21 -4.43 -6.35
C ILE A 118 3.88 -5.88 -5.97
N ARG A 119 3.75 -6.76 -6.97
CA ARG A 119 3.45 -8.18 -6.77
C ARG A 119 4.55 -8.88 -5.98
N GLU A 120 5.81 -8.63 -6.30
CA GLU A 120 6.94 -9.16 -5.54
C GLU A 120 6.90 -8.71 -4.08
N TRP A 121 6.69 -7.41 -3.85
CA TRP A 121 6.62 -6.85 -2.50
C TRP A 121 5.44 -7.40 -1.69
N LEU A 122 4.24 -7.44 -2.28
CA LEU A 122 3.03 -8.01 -1.66
C LEU A 122 3.20 -9.50 -1.35
N ALA A 123 3.89 -10.27 -2.20
CA ALA A 123 4.18 -11.67 -1.94
C ALA A 123 5.04 -11.83 -0.67
N GLY A 124 6.04 -10.96 -0.47
CA GLY A 124 6.81 -10.89 0.78
C GLY A 124 5.92 -10.60 2.00
N ARG A 125 5.05 -9.58 1.90
CA ARG A 125 4.11 -9.22 2.98
C ARG A 125 3.10 -10.33 3.29
N ALA A 126 2.66 -11.07 2.29
CA ALA A 126 1.78 -12.22 2.48
C ALA A 126 2.46 -13.34 3.28
N GLN A 127 3.77 -13.56 3.15
CA GLN A 127 4.48 -14.53 3.98
C GLN A 127 4.50 -14.13 5.45
N THR A 128 4.70 -12.85 5.76
CA THR A 128 4.56 -12.33 7.12
C THR A 128 3.17 -12.62 7.69
N MET A 129 2.11 -12.36 6.91
CA MET A 129 0.74 -12.68 7.34
C MET A 129 0.57 -14.18 7.60
N ARG A 130 1.00 -15.06 6.69
CA ARG A 130 0.90 -16.52 6.88
C ARG A 130 1.61 -16.98 8.16
N ALA A 131 2.82 -16.47 8.42
CA ALA A 131 3.60 -16.83 9.59
C ALA A 131 2.84 -16.54 10.90
N MET A 132 2.12 -15.41 10.98
CA MET A 132 1.32 -15.07 12.17
C MET A 132 0.11 -15.98 12.39
N TRP A 133 -0.43 -16.55 11.31
CA TRP A 133 -1.62 -17.40 11.35
C TRP A 133 -1.29 -18.90 11.42
N GLN A 134 -0.02 -19.27 11.63
CA GLN A 134 0.36 -20.66 11.79
C GLN A 134 -0.42 -21.33 12.94
N PRO A 135 -0.87 -22.58 12.77
CA PRO A 135 -0.62 -23.50 11.63
C PRO A 135 -1.72 -23.47 10.55
N PHE A 136 -2.55 -22.42 10.48
CA PHE A 136 -3.79 -22.44 9.69
C PHE A 136 -3.65 -21.91 8.25
N LEU A 137 -2.58 -21.15 7.94
CA LEU A 137 -2.28 -20.57 6.62
C LEU A 137 -0.92 -21.00 6.06
#